data_AF-A0A518HS88-F1
#
_entry.id   AF-A0A518HS88-F1
#
_cell.length_a   1.000
_cell.length_b   1.000
_cell.length_c   1.000
_cell.angle_alpha   90.00
_cell.angle_beta   90.00
_cell.angle_gamma   90.00
#
_symmetry.space_group_name_H-M   'P 1'
#
loop_
_entity.id
_entity.type
_entity.pdbx_description
1 polymer ?
#
loop_
_entity_poly.entity_id
_entity_poly.type
_entity_poly.pdbx_seq_one_letter_code
_entity_poly.pdbx_strand_id
1 'polypeptide(L)'
;MKNRSASLANVLGVIVCVAVAASLVPRTILKQRVQARSSACSNNLRTIGLAFHNYHAAYKQLPAGTGGTTGNDDPAKSNQGLLGPLVGVLPFCEQQRLWEHVANPHENKRTGVVFPPMGPIPLFDPAVYEPWGRGPDIYRCPEAHPGDQAESTEVIRSLQLPITAMGVTADYVASYGDGTVLQGKVVQGRPDANESRNRRAANRGAFMTSQSMKFRDFLDGLSNTILYSEVVSSQKRDPGVSEIIRDVRGLSQAPVACLRAAEADGKQFWEFGRGSCWADGRPVYTGFQTVLPPNSPSCTSQHGIDEPIVSASSLHADGVHVLIADGSVVFITDNIDAGDASKAGVGLGPGYTSPGMPSPYGLWGALGTRASAERIDVQFPQATSRPRSSNRGSMNTSVWTDKTSGAQLTAEFIEIKDRKTIRLKHASGTIHEVPLHTLIPSDIYRAVEMDVMKKN
;
A
#
# COMPACT_ATOMS: atom_id res chain seq x y z
N MET A 1 19.30 -22.36 -61.57
CA MET A 1 18.48 -21.62 -60.59
C MET A 1 18.80 -20.14 -60.72
N LYS A 2 17.83 -19.30 -61.11
CA LYS A 2 18.02 -17.86 -61.36
C LYS A 2 18.15 -17.14 -60.01
N ASN A 3 19.36 -16.79 -59.59
CA ASN A 3 19.58 -15.93 -58.43
C ASN A 3 19.05 -14.53 -58.78
N ARG A 4 17.91 -14.14 -58.20
CA ARG A 4 17.41 -12.76 -58.26
C ARG A 4 18.39 -11.91 -57.44
N SER A 5 19.20 -11.11 -58.12
CA SER A 5 20.06 -10.09 -57.50
C SER A 5 19.18 -9.12 -56.72
N ALA A 6 19.26 -9.14 -55.39
CA ALA A 6 18.60 -8.17 -54.55
C ALA A 6 19.22 -6.79 -54.82
N SER A 7 18.40 -5.83 -55.27
CA SER A 7 18.81 -4.43 -55.43
C SER A 7 19.34 -3.90 -54.09
N LEU A 8 20.47 -3.18 -54.12
CA LEU A 8 21.07 -2.55 -52.94
C LEU A 8 20.05 -1.71 -52.15
N ALA A 9 19.12 -1.06 -52.87
CA ALA A 9 18.03 -0.27 -52.28
C ALA A 9 17.05 -1.11 -51.45
N ASN A 10 16.74 -2.34 -51.88
CA ASN A 10 15.85 -3.22 -51.13
C ASN A 10 16.49 -3.71 -49.84
N VAL A 11 17.79 -3.99 -49.86
CA VAL A 11 18.54 -4.42 -48.67
C VAL A 11 18.67 -3.28 -47.67
N LEU A 12 19.02 -2.08 -48.15
CA LEU A 12 19.11 -0.87 -47.32
C LEU A 12 17.76 -0.50 -46.68
N GLY A 13 16.67 -0.57 -47.44
CA GLY A 13 15.32 -0.28 -46.93
C GLY A 13 14.92 -1.21 -45.78
N VAL A 14 15.21 -2.51 -45.90
CA VAL A 14 14.92 -3.48 -44.82
C VAL A 14 15.77 -3.21 -43.58
N ILE A 15 17.06 -2.92 -43.75
CA ILE A 15 17.97 -2.60 -42.62
C ILE A 15 17.48 -1.36 -41.87
N VAL A 16 17.10 -0.29 -42.59
CA VAL A 16 16.55 0.93 -41.99
C VAL A 16 15.26 0.65 -41.23
N CYS A 17 14.33 -0.13 -41.80
CA CYS A 17 13.09 -0.48 -41.12
C CYS A 17 13.34 -1.29 -39.84
N VAL A 18 14.24 -2.28 -39.89
CA VAL A 18 14.59 -3.10 -38.72
C VAL A 18 15.28 -2.25 -37.64
N ALA A 19 16.19 -1.35 -38.01
CA ALA A 19 16.86 -0.46 -37.05
C ALA A 19 15.88 0.51 -36.37
N VAL A 20 14.94 1.10 -37.14
CA VAL A 20 13.89 1.96 -36.59
C VAL A 20 12.95 1.16 -35.67
N ALA A 21 12.49 -0.02 -36.09
CA ALA A 21 11.67 -0.88 -35.23
C ALA A 21 12.42 -1.28 -33.95
N ALA A 22 13.67 -1.73 -34.06
CA ALA A 22 14.50 -2.14 -32.93
C ALA A 22 14.84 -0.99 -31.95
N SER A 23 14.82 0.27 -32.41
CA SER A 23 15.03 1.45 -31.54
C SER A 23 13.75 1.93 -30.84
N LEU A 24 12.58 1.72 -31.44
CA LEU A 24 11.27 2.09 -30.87
C LEU A 24 10.71 1.03 -29.90
N VAL A 25 11.02 -0.24 -30.15
CA VAL A 25 10.55 -1.38 -29.36
C VAL A 25 11.02 -1.33 -27.88
N PRO A 26 12.28 -1.00 -27.53
CA PRO A 26 12.75 -0.99 -26.15
C PRO A 26 11.99 -0.01 -25.25
N ARG A 27 11.73 1.22 -25.72
CA ARG A 27 11.05 2.25 -24.92
C ARG A 27 9.59 1.91 -24.66
N THR A 28 8.92 1.29 -25.62
CA THR A 28 7.52 0.89 -25.51
C THR A 28 7.35 -0.36 -24.65
N ILE A 29 8.25 -1.34 -24.79
CA ILE A 29 8.24 -2.56 -23.96
C ILE A 29 8.44 -2.22 -22.48
N LEU A 30 9.34 -1.29 -22.14
CA LEU A 30 9.56 -0.90 -20.74
C LEU A 30 8.32 -0.26 -20.13
N LYS A 31 7.64 0.65 -20.85
CA LYS A 31 6.38 1.26 -20.41
C LYS A 31 5.27 0.23 -20.19
N GLN A 32 5.11 -0.72 -21.13
CA GLN A 32 4.13 -1.79 -21.00
C GLN A 32 4.44 -2.72 -19.82
N ARG A 33 5.71 -2.99 -19.53
CA ARG A 33 6.11 -3.82 -18.38
C ARG A 33 5.83 -3.14 -17.05
N VAL A 34 6.10 -1.85 -16.92
CA VAL A 34 5.77 -1.08 -15.70
C VAL A 34 4.25 -1.04 -15.48
N GLN A 35 3.47 -0.74 -16.53
CA GLN A 35 2.00 -0.77 -16.43
C GLN A 35 1.45 -2.17 -16.11
N ALA A 36 2.07 -3.23 -16.63
CA ALA A 36 1.69 -4.61 -16.34
C ALA A 36 1.96 -5.01 -14.88
N ARG A 37 3.10 -4.58 -14.31
CA ARG A 37 3.43 -4.81 -12.89
C ARG A 37 2.48 -4.07 -11.96
N SER A 38 2.20 -2.82 -12.25
CA SER A 38 1.20 -2.01 -11.54
C SER A 38 -0.20 -2.64 -11.59
N SER A 39 -0.63 -3.10 -12.77
CA SER A 39 -1.91 -3.82 -12.94
C SER A 39 -1.94 -5.15 -12.18
N ALA A 40 -0.81 -5.87 -12.13
CA ALA A 40 -0.71 -7.11 -11.36
C ALA A 40 -0.84 -6.86 -9.85
N CYS A 41 -0.21 -5.80 -9.31
CA CYS A 41 -0.35 -5.51 -7.88
C CYS A 41 -1.78 -5.09 -7.51
N SER A 42 -2.44 -4.30 -8.38
CA SER A 42 -3.87 -4.00 -8.24
C SER A 42 -4.75 -5.26 -8.25
N ASN A 43 -4.44 -6.25 -9.09
CA ASN A 43 -5.17 -7.51 -9.15
C ASN A 43 -4.94 -8.41 -7.93
N ASN A 44 -3.71 -8.46 -7.39
CA ASN A 44 -3.42 -9.18 -6.15
C ASN A 44 -4.24 -8.61 -4.98
N LEU A 45 -4.32 -7.28 -4.85
CA LEU A 45 -5.20 -6.63 -3.87
C LEU A 45 -6.67 -7.00 -4.06
N ARG A 46 -7.18 -7.07 -5.30
CA ARG A 46 -8.56 -7.53 -5.55
C ARG A 46 -8.77 -8.96 -5.08
N THR A 47 -7.83 -9.86 -5.33
CA THR A 47 -7.93 -11.25 -4.90
C THR A 47 -7.86 -11.37 -3.38
N ILE A 48 -6.99 -10.60 -2.72
CA ILE A 48 -6.94 -10.51 -1.25
C ILE A 48 -8.28 -9.96 -0.71
N GLY A 49 -8.86 -8.96 -1.35
CA GLY A 49 -10.17 -8.43 -1.00
C GLY A 49 -11.28 -9.47 -1.11
N LEU A 50 -11.29 -10.26 -2.19
CA LEU A 50 -12.20 -11.39 -2.33
C LEU A 50 -12.01 -12.42 -1.19
N ALA A 51 -10.76 -12.70 -0.82
CA ALA A 51 -10.45 -13.60 0.29
C ALA A 51 -11.02 -13.09 1.63
N PHE A 52 -10.92 -11.79 1.91
CA PHE A 52 -11.53 -11.18 3.10
C PHE A 52 -13.06 -11.23 3.07
N HIS A 53 -13.69 -11.00 1.93
CA HIS A 53 -15.15 -11.11 1.79
C HIS A 53 -15.62 -12.55 1.97
N ASN A 54 -14.89 -13.54 1.43
CA ASN A 54 -15.17 -14.96 1.64
C ASN A 54 -14.99 -15.36 3.12
N TYR A 55 -13.93 -14.88 3.76
CA TYR A 55 -13.71 -15.07 5.20
C TYR A 55 -14.90 -14.48 6.00
N HIS A 56 -15.32 -13.25 5.69
CA HIS A 56 -16.47 -12.63 6.35
C HIS A 56 -17.78 -13.39 6.07
N ALA A 57 -17.97 -13.91 4.85
CA ALA A 57 -19.14 -14.71 4.52
C ALA A 57 -19.22 -15.98 5.38
N ALA A 58 -18.09 -16.65 5.61
CA ALA A 58 -17.97 -17.87 6.40
C ALA A 58 -18.05 -17.61 7.93
N TYR A 59 -17.31 -16.63 8.44
CA TYR A 59 -17.12 -16.43 9.88
C TYR A 59 -17.89 -15.23 10.47
N LYS A 60 -18.60 -14.45 9.64
CA LYS A 60 -19.37 -13.25 10.04
C LYS A 60 -18.53 -12.18 10.76
N GLN A 61 -17.23 -12.15 10.44
CA GLN A 61 -16.24 -11.20 10.94
C GLN A 61 -15.04 -11.19 9.99
N LEU A 62 -14.22 -10.15 10.04
CA LEU A 62 -12.88 -10.11 9.47
C LEU A 62 -11.89 -10.81 10.42
N PRO A 63 -10.74 -11.29 9.90
CA PRO A 63 -9.64 -11.74 10.75
C PRO A 63 -9.18 -10.62 11.69
N ALA A 64 -8.63 -10.99 12.85
CA ALA A 64 -8.04 -10.00 13.75
C ALA A 64 -6.77 -9.37 13.16
N GLY A 65 -6.49 -8.11 13.50
CA GLY A 65 -5.23 -7.45 13.12
C GLY A 65 -4.01 -8.13 13.75
N THR A 66 -4.16 -8.58 15.00
CA THR A 66 -3.28 -9.58 15.62
C THR A 66 -4.12 -10.58 16.42
N GLY A 67 -3.70 -11.84 16.50
CA GLY A 67 -4.38 -12.88 17.25
C GLY A 67 -3.58 -14.18 17.32
N GLY A 68 -4.25 -15.29 17.61
CA GLY A 68 -3.61 -16.61 17.71
C GLY A 68 -3.64 -17.17 19.13
N THR A 69 -2.54 -17.79 19.55
CA THR A 69 -2.40 -18.47 20.84
C THR A 69 -1.74 -17.55 21.86
N THR A 70 -2.19 -17.62 23.10
CA THR A 70 -1.68 -16.81 24.23
C THR A 70 -1.58 -17.67 25.49
N GLY A 71 -0.91 -17.18 26.54
CA GLY A 71 -0.85 -17.86 27.83
C GLY A 71 0.34 -18.82 28.00
N ASN A 72 1.31 -18.75 27.08
CA ASN A 72 2.63 -19.35 27.24
C ASN A 72 3.68 -18.39 26.68
N ASP A 73 4.71 -18.12 27.48
CA ASP A 73 5.78 -17.18 27.15
C ASP A 73 6.91 -17.82 26.35
N ASP A 74 6.93 -19.16 26.23
CA ASP A 74 7.86 -19.88 25.36
C ASP A 74 7.54 -19.59 23.88
N PRO A 75 8.44 -18.92 23.13
CA PRO A 75 8.22 -18.53 21.75
C PRO A 75 8.07 -19.72 20.80
N ALA A 76 8.50 -20.93 21.19
CA ALA A 76 8.31 -22.15 20.41
C ALA A 76 6.93 -22.82 20.65
N LYS A 77 6.23 -22.45 21.73
CA LYS A 77 5.00 -23.11 22.18
C LYS A 77 3.76 -22.20 22.13
N SER A 78 3.92 -20.98 21.69
CA SER A 78 2.86 -19.98 21.56
C SER A 78 3.29 -18.93 20.56
N ASN A 79 2.34 -18.43 19.79
CA ASN A 79 2.57 -17.29 18.90
C ASN A 79 2.30 -15.94 19.58
N GLN A 80 1.96 -15.95 20.86
CA GLN A 80 1.81 -14.77 21.71
C GLN A 80 0.81 -13.75 21.16
N GLY A 81 -0.23 -14.21 20.47
CA GLY A 81 -1.24 -13.33 19.89
C GLY A 81 -0.71 -12.45 18.75
N LEU A 82 0.40 -12.82 18.11
CA LEU A 82 1.07 -12.03 17.08
C LEU A 82 0.62 -12.35 15.65
N LEU A 83 -0.19 -13.39 15.42
CA LEU A 83 -0.58 -13.79 14.06
C LEU A 83 -1.44 -12.70 13.39
N GLY A 84 -1.06 -12.36 12.17
CA GLY A 84 -1.75 -11.34 11.38
C GLY A 84 -2.94 -11.86 10.56
N PRO A 85 -3.73 -10.93 9.99
CA PRO A 85 -4.89 -11.24 9.16
C PRO A 85 -4.57 -12.11 7.94
N LEU A 86 -3.36 -11.97 7.38
CA LEU A 86 -2.90 -12.77 6.23
C LEU A 86 -2.80 -14.28 6.53
N VAL A 87 -2.57 -14.67 7.78
CA VAL A 87 -2.57 -16.08 8.19
C VAL A 87 -4.00 -16.62 8.19
N GLY A 88 -4.97 -15.82 8.66
CA GLY A 88 -6.37 -16.22 8.74
C GLY A 88 -7.05 -16.40 7.38
N VAL A 89 -6.59 -15.71 6.34
CA VAL A 89 -7.18 -15.79 4.99
C VAL A 89 -6.51 -16.81 4.07
N LEU A 90 -5.49 -17.55 4.53
CA LEU A 90 -4.82 -18.57 3.71
C LEU A 90 -5.79 -19.53 3.00
N PRO A 91 -6.83 -20.10 3.65
CA PRO A 91 -7.77 -21.00 2.97
C PRO A 91 -8.53 -20.34 1.82
N PHE A 92 -8.71 -19.02 1.87
CA PHE A 92 -9.45 -18.23 0.89
C PHE A 92 -8.55 -17.65 -0.23
N CYS A 93 -7.24 -17.91 -0.14
CA CYS A 93 -6.23 -17.53 -1.12
C CYS A 93 -5.65 -18.77 -1.83
N GLU A 94 -6.37 -19.90 -1.86
CA GLU A 94 -5.90 -21.19 -2.39
C GLU A 94 -4.64 -21.74 -1.69
N GLN A 95 -4.39 -21.32 -0.44
CA GLN A 95 -3.25 -21.77 0.37
C GLN A 95 -3.65 -22.82 1.42
N GLN A 96 -4.55 -23.73 1.05
CA GLN A 96 -5.11 -24.75 1.95
C GLN A 96 -4.03 -25.65 2.57
N ARG A 97 -3.03 -26.08 1.80
CA ARG A 97 -1.92 -26.91 2.31
C ARG A 97 -1.08 -26.18 3.36
N LEU A 98 -0.80 -24.89 3.14
CA LEU A 98 -0.04 -24.09 4.11
C LEU A 98 -0.85 -23.88 5.38
N TRP A 99 -2.15 -23.59 5.24
CA TRP A 99 -3.06 -23.51 6.37
C TRP A 99 -3.10 -24.80 7.19
N GLU A 100 -3.16 -25.97 6.55
CA GLU A 100 -3.14 -27.26 7.24
C GLU A 100 -1.87 -27.48 8.06
N HIS A 101 -0.72 -27.02 7.58
CA HIS A 101 0.53 -27.05 8.35
C HIS A 101 0.53 -26.09 9.54
N VAL A 102 -0.07 -24.92 9.40
CA VAL A 102 -0.16 -23.93 10.49
C VAL A 102 -1.22 -24.33 11.52
N ALA A 103 -2.39 -24.79 11.09
CA ALA A 103 -3.54 -25.05 11.94
C ALA A 103 -3.43 -26.35 12.76
N ASN A 104 -2.49 -27.24 12.43
CA ASN A 104 -2.27 -28.52 13.11
C ASN A 104 -0.90 -28.55 13.80
N PRO A 105 -0.65 -29.49 14.73
CA PRO A 105 0.69 -29.69 15.27
C PRO A 105 1.69 -30.00 14.15
N HIS A 106 2.87 -29.40 14.22
CA HIS A 106 3.92 -29.56 13.20
C HIS A 106 5.19 -30.08 13.85
N GLU A 107 5.72 -31.19 13.34
CA GLU A 107 7.00 -31.75 13.77
C GLU A 107 8.08 -31.40 12.74
N ASN A 108 9.14 -30.74 13.21
CA ASN A 108 10.35 -30.61 12.42
C ASN A 108 11.11 -31.94 12.45
N LYS A 109 11.04 -32.70 11.35
CA LYS A 109 11.69 -34.02 11.22
C LYS A 109 13.22 -34.01 11.36
N ARG A 110 13.87 -32.85 11.19
CA ARG A 110 15.33 -32.71 11.33
C ARG A 110 15.75 -32.51 12.78
N THR A 111 14.96 -31.77 13.57
CA THR A 111 15.29 -31.44 14.96
C THR A 111 14.49 -32.24 15.99
N GLY A 112 13.42 -32.91 15.57
CA GLY A 112 12.45 -33.60 16.45
C GLY A 112 11.56 -32.66 17.26
N VAL A 113 11.64 -31.33 17.02
CA VAL A 113 10.85 -30.34 17.76
C VAL A 113 9.41 -30.37 17.25
N VAL A 114 8.47 -30.53 18.18
CA VAL A 114 7.03 -30.45 17.92
C VAL A 114 6.48 -29.09 18.33
N PHE A 115 5.86 -28.42 17.37
CA PHE A 115 5.16 -27.16 17.54
C PHE A 115 3.65 -27.42 17.70
N PRO A 116 2.97 -26.67 18.57
CA PRO A 116 1.52 -26.78 18.72
C PRO A 116 0.78 -26.21 17.49
N PRO A 117 -0.53 -26.47 17.37
CA PRO A 117 -1.39 -25.77 16.42
C PRO A 117 -1.20 -24.25 16.50
N MET A 118 -1.30 -23.59 15.35
CA MET A 118 -1.04 -22.16 15.15
C MET A 118 0.42 -21.72 15.33
N GLY A 119 1.34 -22.68 15.51
CA GLY A 119 2.78 -22.46 15.43
C GLY A 119 3.39 -21.64 16.56
N PRO A 120 4.72 -21.42 16.47
CA PRO A 120 5.47 -20.51 17.34
C PRO A 120 5.22 -19.05 16.95
N ILE A 121 5.89 -18.11 17.65
CA ILE A 121 5.88 -16.69 17.25
C ILE A 121 6.26 -16.52 15.76
N PRO A 122 5.70 -15.54 15.03
CA PRO A 122 6.02 -15.30 13.62
C PRO A 122 7.52 -15.07 13.35
N LEU A 123 8.24 -14.52 14.33
CA LEU A 123 9.68 -14.28 14.30
C LEU A 123 10.50 -15.50 14.74
N PHE A 124 9.93 -16.70 14.68
CA PHE A 124 10.66 -17.93 14.94
C PHE A 124 11.45 -18.36 13.69
N ASP A 125 12.63 -18.95 13.87
CA ASP A 125 13.52 -19.32 12.78
C ASP A 125 12.80 -20.18 11.72
N PRO A 126 12.65 -19.71 10.46
CA PRO A 126 11.96 -20.45 9.41
C PRO A 126 12.70 -21.74 9.02
N ALA A 127 14.00 -21.87 9.33
CA ALA A 127 14.71 -23.13 9.16
C ALA A 127 14.26 -24.20 10.17
N VAL A 128 13.66 -23.79 11.29
CA VAL A 128 13.13 -24.69 12.33
C VAL A 128 11.62 -24.82 12.25
N TYR A 129 10.88 -23.75 11.97
CA TYR A 129 9.45 -23.80 11.67
C TYR A 129 9.20 -23.37 10.23
N GLU A 130 9.24 -24.34 9.33
CA GLU A 130 9.14 -24.14 7.89
C GLU A 130 7.96 -23.27 7.43
N PRO A 131 6.73 -23.37 8.00
CA PRO A 131 5.59 -22.61 7.49
C PRO A 131 5.80 -21.09 7.46
N TRP A 132 6.59 -20.52 8.39
CA TRP A 132 6.93 -19.08 8.36
C TRP A 132 7.89 -18.70 7.23
N GLY A 133 8.64 -19.67 6.70
CA GLY A 133 9.45 -19.56 5.50
C GLY A 133 8.68 -19.70 4.18
N ARG A 134 7.37 -19.96 4.21
CA ARG A 134 6.54 -20.19 3.02
C ARG A 134 5.45 -19.12 2.85
N GLY A 135 5.85 -17.87 2.63
CA GLY A 135 4.92 -16.79 2.32
C GLY A 135 4.26 -16.97 0.94
N PRO A 136 2.93 -16.90 0.82
CA PRO A 136 2.24 -16.99 -0.47
C PRO A 136 2.66 -15.90 -1.48
N ASP A 137 2.87 -16.27 -2.74
CA ASP A 137 3.25 -15.32 -3.81
C ASP A 137 2.21 -14.21 -4.00
N ILE A 138 0.94 -14.50 -3.72
CA ILE A 138 -0.15 -13.51 -3.79
C ILE A 138 0.02 -12.36 -2.79
N TYR A 139 0.83 -12.54 -1.74
CA TYR A 139 1.15 -11.49 -0.77
C TYR A 139 2.30 -10.60 -1.23
N ARG A 140 2.91 -10.88 -2.38
CA ARG A 140 4.00 -10.10 -2.94
C ARG A 140 3.54 -9.28 -4.15
N CYS A 141 4.00 -8.04 -4.24
CA CYS A 141 3.83 -7.18 -5.39
C CYS A 141 5.01 -7.42 -6.35
N PRO A 142 4.75 -7.79 -7.62
CA PRO A 142 5.80 -7.99 -8.62
C PRO A 142 6.73 -6.79 -8.85
N GLU A 143 6.31 -5.60 -8.42
CA GLU A 143 7.10 -4.38 -8.56
C GLU A 143 8.06 -4.13 -7.39
N ALA A 144 7.64 -4.46 -6.16
CA ALA A 144 8.46 -4.31 -4.96
C ALA A 144 9.71 -5.22 -4.97
N HIS A 145 9.72 -6.26 -5.83
CA HIS A 145 10.80 -7.25 -5.94
C HIS A 145 11.22 -7.48 -7.40
N PRO A 146 11.82 -6.51 -8.11
CA PRO A 146 12.21 -6.66 -9.50
C PRO A 146 13.52 -7.49 -9.60
N GLY A 147 13.53 -8.72 -9.09
CA GLY A 147 14.71 -9.59 -9.11
C GLY A 147 14.68 -10.81 -8.18
N ASP A 148 13.90 -10.78 -7.09
CA ASP A 148 13.96 -11.79 -6.01
C ASP A 148 13.14 -13.05 -6.24
N GLN A 149 13.01 -13.50 -7.49
CA GLN A 149 12.34 -14.77 -7.81
C GLN A 149 13.23 -16.01 -7.58
N ALA A 150 14.44 -15.89 -6.99
CA ALA A 150 15.37 -17.03 -6.95
C ALA A 150 16.33 -17.19 -5.75
N GLU A 151 16.43 -16.28 -4.78
CA GLU A 151 17.45 -16.42 -3.71
C GLU A 151 16.85 -16.37 -2.29
N SER A 152 16.08 -17.39 -1.91
CA SER A 152 15.53 -17.49 -0.54
C SER A 152 16.18 -18.56 0.32
N THR A 153 17.42 -19.00 0.05
CA THR A 153 18.00 -20.13 0.81
C THR A 153 19.45 -19.99 1.31
N GLU A 154 20.29 -19.07 0.84
CA GLU A 154 21.75 -19.18 1.13
C GLU A 154 22.38 -18.15 2.09
N VAL A 155 21.68 -17.09 2.51
CA VAL A 155 22.30 -16.01 3.32
C VAL A 155 21.99 -16.11 4.83
N ILE A 156 21.27 -17.14 5.29
CA ILE A 156 20.82 -17.28 6.70
C ILE A 156 21.98 -17.64 7.67
N ARG A 157 23.20 -17.91 7.19
CA ARG A 157 24.27 -18.55 8.01
C ARG A 157 25.17 -17.66 8.87
N SER A 158 25.07 -16.33 8.87
CA SER A 158 26.14 -15.49 9.46
C SER A 158 25.83 -14.64 10.70
N LEU A 159 24.62 -14.72 11.30
CA LEU A 159 24.31 -13.90 12.49
C LEU A 159 23.84 -14.77 13.65
N GLN A 160 24.80 -15.11 14.50
CA GLN A 160 24.69 -15.85 15.76
C GLN A 160 23.91 -15.06 16.84
N LEU A 161 22.66 -14.68 16.57
CA LEU A 161 21.73 -14.12 17.56
C LEU A 161 20.55 -15.09 17.74
N PRO A 162 19.99 -15.26 18.95
CA PRO A 162 18.91 -16.23 19.20
C PRO A 162 17.55 -15.84 18.59
N ILE A 163 17.46 -14.68 17.91
CA ILE A 163 16.25 -14.15 17.27
C ILE A 163 16.69 -13.41 15.99
N THR A 164 16.97 -14.15 14.92
CA THR A 164 17.24 -13.59 13.57
C THR A 164 16.39 -14.32 12.52
N ALA A 165 15.09 -14.46 12.79
CA ALA A 165 14.15 -14.99 11.81
C ALA A 165 13.65 -13.87 10.91
N MET A 166 14.35 -13.71 9.80
CA MET A 166 13.91 -12.87 8.70
C MET A 166 12.83 -13.66 7.95
N GLY A 167 11.57 -13.33 8.19
CA GLY A 167 10.43 -14.01 7.59
C GLY A 167 10.33 -13.77 6.08
N VAL A 168 9.45 -14.50 5.41
CA VAL A 168 9.05 -14.10 4.04
C VAL A 168 8.30 -12.79 4.10
N THR A 169 8.56 -11.91 3.14
CA THR A 169 7.96 -10.58 3.16
C THR A 169 6.50 -10.58 2.73
N ALA A 170 5.76 -9.55 3.14
CA ALA A 170 4.45 -9.20 2.60
C ALA A 170 4.45 -7.75 2.12
N ASP A 171 3.98 -7.54 0.89
CA ASP A 171 3.85 -6.22 0.28
C ASP A 171 2.44 -5.64 0.43
N TYR A 172 1.45 -6.46 0.81
CA TYR A 172 0.09 -6.01 1.07
C TYR A 172 -0.19 -6.04 2.57
N VAL A 173 -0.49 -4.87 3.13
CA VAL A 173 -0.54 -4.64 4.58
C VAL A 173 -1.87 -4.02 5.03
N ALA A 174 -2.29 -4.38 6.24
CA ALA A 174 -3.57 -4.01 6.82
C ALA A 174 -3.62 -2.55 7.28
N SER A 175 -4.77 -1.90 7.08
CA SER A 175 -5.02 -0.55 7.60
C SER A 175 -5.33 -0.58 9.10
N TYR A 176 -4.43 0.02 9.89
CA TYR A 176 -4.65 0.31 11.31
C TYR A 176 -5.28 1.69 11.54
N GLY A 177 -5.63 2.38 10.45
CA GLY A 177 -6.26 3.68 10.46
C GLY A 177 -5.31 4.77 10.93
N ASP A 178 -5.84 5.77 11.60
CA ASP A 178 -5.18 7.04 11.85
C ASP A 178 -4.77 7.24 13.32
N GLY A 179 -4.86 6.17 14.12
CA GLY A 179 -4.52 6.20 15.53
C GLY A 179 -3.02 6.16 15.76
N THR A 180 -2.50 6.99 16.66
CA THR A 180 -1.05 7.09 16.93
C THR A 180 -0.60 6.40 18.21
N VAL A 181 -1.53 5.76 18.93
CA VAL A 181 -1.32 5.24 20.29
C VAL A 181 -1.73 3.77 20.38
N LEU A 182 -0.85 2.95 20.97
CA LEU A 182 -1.06 1.51 21.23
C LEU A 182 -1.39 0.66 20.00
N GLN A 183 -1.03 1.13 18.79
CA GLN A 183 -1.34 0.41 17.55
C GLN A 183 -0.61 -0.94 17.45
N GLY A 184 0.64 -1.01 17.90
CA GLY A 184 1.46 -2.22 17.83
C GLY A 184 1.39 -3.09 19.08
N LYS A 185 0.89 -2.54 20.20
CA LYS A 185 0.83 -3.27 21.47
C LYS A 185 -0.18 -4.42 21.36
N VAL A 186 0.27 -5.66 21.51
CA VAL A 186 -0.60 -6.84 21.58
C VAL A 186 -1.06 -7.07 23.02
N VAL A 187 -2.32 -7.47 23.21
CA VAL A 187 -2.86 -7.76 24.52
C VAL A 187 -2.58 -9.22 24.89
N GLN A 188 -1.70 -9.44 25.88
CA GLN A 188 -1.56 -10.74 26.54
C GLN A 188 -2.63 -10.88 27.62
N GLY A 189 -3.62 -11.75 27.40
CA GLY A 189 -4.70 -11.98 28.37
C GLY A 189 -5.81 -10.91 28.35
N ARG A 190 -6.39 -10.59 29.51
CA ARG A 190 -7.49 -9.62 29.61
C ARG A 190 -6.92 -8.21 29.78
N PRO A 191 -7.23 -7.26 28.87
CA PRO A 191 -6.77 -5.89 29.03
C PRO A 191 -7.45 -5.25 30.25
N ASP A 192 -6.73 -4.37 30.95
CA ASP A 192 -7.34 -3.58 32.01
C ASP A 192 -8.35 -2.55 31.45
N ALA A 193 -9.10 -1.92 32.34
CA ALA A 193 -10.14 -0.96 31.96
C ALA A 193 -9.59 0.29 31.26
N ASN A 194 -8.40 0.76 31.64
CA ASN A 194 -7.78 1.94 31.06
C ASN A 194 -7.22 1.64 29.66
N GLU A 195 -6.52 0.52 29.48
CA GLU A 195 -6.05 0.07 28.18
C GLU A 195 -7.23 -0.14 27.22
N SER A 196 -8.30 -0.79 27.70
CA SER A 196 -9.52 -0.98 26.92
C SER A 196 -10.16 0.34 26.49
N ARG A 197 -10.17 1.35 27.37
CA ARG A 197 -10.67 2.71 27.05
C ARG A 197 -9.80 3.41 26.02
N ASN A 198 -8.47 3.37 26.19
CA ASN A 198 -7.53 3.98 25.26
C ASN A 198 -7.62 3.36 23.85
N ARG A 199 -7.72 2.02 23.78
CA ARG A 199 -7.88 1.32 22.50
C ARG A 199 -9.16 1.72 21.78
N ARG A 200 -10.29 1.76 22.48
CA ARG A 200 -11.56 2.22 21.87
C ARG A 200 -11.52 3.67 21.39
N ALA A 201 -10.73 4.52 22.05
CA ALA A 201 -10.56 5.91 21.65
C ALA A 201 -9.65 6.06 20.41
N ALA A 202 -8.50 5.38 20.40
CA ALA A 202 -7.44 5.64 19.43
C ALA A 202 -7.35 4.63 18.28
N ASN A 203 -7.82 3.39 18.43
CA ASN A 203 -7.66 2.36 17.40
C ASN A 203 -8.87 2.35 16.47
N ARG A 204 -8.78 3.13 15.39
CA ARG A 204 -9.90 3.47 14.50
C ARG A 204 -9.85 2.83 13.11
N GLY A 205 -8.81 2.05 12.82
CA GLY A 205 -8.64 1.37 11.53
C GLY A 205 -9.64 0.26 11.22
N ALA A 206 -9.58 -0.24 9.98
CA ALA A 206 -10.28 -1.47 9.58
C ALA A 206 -9.79 -2.69 10.39
N PHE A 207 -8.51 -2.70 10.75
CA PHE A 207 -7.89 -3.68 11.62
C PHE A 207 -7.39 -3.05 12.93
N MET A 208 -7.34 -3.88 13.96
CA MET A 208 -6.87 -3.50 15.30
C MET A 208 -6.11 -4.67 15.92
N THR A 209 -5.14 -4.37 16.77
CA THR A 209 -4.44 -5.39 17.55
C THR A 209 -5.42 -6.09 18.50
N SER A 210 -5.36 -7.43 18.49
CA SER A 210 -6.15 -8.30 19.37
C SER A 210 -7.69 -8.16 19.24
N GLN A 211 -8.20 -7.59 18.13
CA GLN A 211 -9.65 -7.48 17.90
C GLN A 211 -10.04 -7.86 16.47
N SER A 212 -11.17 -8.55 16.34
CA SER A 212 -11.81 -8.88 15.07
C SER A 212 -12.98 -7.94 14.81
N MET A 213 -13.02 -7.33 13.63
CA MET A 213 -14.07 -6.41 13.20
C MET A 213 -15.13 -7.13 12.36
N LYS A 214 -16.31 -6.55 12.21
CA LYS A 214 -17.38 -7.02 11.33
C LYS A 214 -17.76 -5.92 10.35
N PHE A 215 -18.36 -6.25 9.21
CA PHE A 215 -18.79 -5.23 8.25
C PHE A 215 -19.76 -4.19 8.83
N ARG A 216 -20.57 -4.57 9.83
CA ARG A 216 -21.43 -3.62 10.55
C ARG A 216 -20.67 -2.57 11.37
N ASP A 217 -19.38 -2.80 11.66
CA ASP A 217 -18.56 -1.90 12.47
C ASP A 217 -17.93 -0.78 11.61
N PHE A 218 -18.13 -0.82 10.29
CA PHE A 218 -17.72 0.21 9.32
C PHE A 218 -18.84 1.24 9.15
N LEU A 219 -19.02 2.09 10.15
CA LEU A 219 -20.05 3.15 10.17
C LEU A 219 -19.81 4.24 9.11
N ASP A 220 -18.55 4.39 8.67
CA ASP A 220 -18.17 5.33 7.59
C ASP A 220 -18.55 4.78 6.20
N GLY A 221 -18.93 3.50 6.13
CA GLY A 221 -19.33 2.78 4.93
C GLY A 221 -18.17 1.95 4.35
N LEU A 222 -18.47 0.73 3.88
CA LEU A 222 -17.47 -0.15 3.30
C LEU A 222 -16.75 0.46 2.09
N SER A 223 -17.43 1.29 1.29
CA SER A 223 -16.85 1.97 0.13
C SER A 223 -15.99 3.21 0.47
N ASN A 224 -15.89 3.57 1.75
CA ASN A 224 -15.18 4.75 2.22
C ASN A 224 -14.07 4.42 3.24
N THR A 225 -13.84 3.14 3.53
CA THR A 225 -12.80 2.72 4.48
C THR A 225 -11.76 1.86 3.78
N ILE A 226 -10.50 2.23 3.91
CA ILE A 226 -9.36 1.47 3.43
C ILE A 226 -9.18 0.22 4.31
N LEU A 227 -9.13 -0.93 3.66
CA LEU A 227 -8.90 -2.22 4.27
C LEU A 227 -7.40 -2.55 4.25
N TYR A 228 -6.76 -2.44 3.08
CA TYR A 228 -5.35 -2.80 2.84
C TYR A 228 -4.67 -1.81 1.90
N SER A 229 -3.34 -1.77 1.93
CA SER A 229 -2.51 -0.99 0.99
C SER A 229 -1.23 -1.74 0.65
N GLU A 230 -0.52 -1.25 -0.35
CA GLU A 230 0.85 -1.64 -0.66
C GLU A 230 1.87 -1.05 0.33
N VAL A 231 2.96 -1.80 0.56
CA VAL A 231 4.23 -1.34 1.15
C VAL A 231 5.37 -1.89 0.31
N VAL A 232 6.45 -1.14 0.18
CA VAL A 232 7.72 -1.70 -0.29
C VAL A 232 8.36 -2.47 0.85
N SER A 233 8.33 -3.80 0.76
CA SER A 233 8.85 -4.67 1.80
C SER A 233 10.27 -5.13 1.52
N SER A 234 11.00 -5.42 2.58
CA SER A 234 12.25 -6.18 2.48
C SER A 234 12.48 -6.91 3.80
N GLN A 235 13.21 -8.03 3.71
CA GLN A 235 13.55 -8.78 4.92
C GLN A 235 14.45 -7.92 5.83
N LYS A 236 15.61 -7.50 5.30
CA LYS A 236 16.58 -6.62 5.99
C LYS A 236 16.25 -5.18 5.67
N ARG A 237 16.63 -4.26 6.55
CA ARG A 237 16.63 -2.83 6.25
C ARG A 237 17.27 -2.58 4.88
N ASP A 238 16.52 -1.96 3.98
CA ASP A 238 17.00 -1.50 2.69
C ASP A 238 16.98 0.04 2.64
N PRO A 239 18.16 0.70 2.61
CA PRO A 239 18.27 2.16 2.67
C PRO A 239 17.40 2.91 1.65
N GLY A 240 16.57 3.84 2.15
CA GLY A 240 15.67 4.65 1.33
C GLY A 240 14.44 3.92 0.78
N VAL A 241 14.27 2.62 1.10
CA VAL A 241 13.22 1.78 0.51
C VAL A 241 12.24 1.29 1.56
N SER A 242 12.74 0.60 2.60
CA SER A 242 11.90 -0.12 3.58
C SER A 242 12.23 0.22 5.04
N GLU A 243 13.01 1.28 5.25
CA GLU A 243 13.58 1.62 6.55
C GLU A 243 12.53 2.08 7.57
N ILE A 244 12.80 1.81 8.84
CA ILE A 244 12.01 2.29 9.96
C ILE A 244 12.95 2.99 10.93
N ILE A 245 12.77 4.30 11.11
CA ILE A 245 13.54 5.09 12.06
C ILE A 245 13.07 4.75 13.47
N ARG A 246 13.98 4.49 14.40
CA ARG A 246 13.63 4.13 15.78
C ARG A 246 13.86 5.27 16.77
N ASP A 247 13.25 5.14 17.94
CA ASP A 247 13.43 6.02 19.10
C ASP A 247 13.07 7.50 18.85
N VAL A 248 12.06 7.76 18.01
CA VAL A 248 11.60 9.12 17.71
C VAL A 248 10.79 9.67 18.88
N ARG A 249 11.30 10.74 19.51
CA ARG A 249 10.67 11.33 20.70
C ARG A 249 9.37 12.08 20.33
N GLY A 250 8.32 11.88 21.11
CA GLY A 250 7.04 12.58 20.96
C GLY A 250 6.21 12.14 19.74
N LEU A 251 6.56 11.00 19.11
CA LEU A 251 5.96 10.55 17.86
C LEU A 251 4.43 10.44 17.91
N SER A 252 3.85 9.86 18.98
CA SER A 252 2.40 9.71 19.12
C SER A 252 1.63 11.03 19.24
N GLN A 253 2.29 12.07 19.76
CA GLN A 253 1.69 13.39 20.01
C GLN A 253 1.90 14.37 18.85
N ALA A 254 2.93 14.15 18.03
CA ALA A 254 3.23 14.99 16.88
C ALA A 254 3.90 14.13 15.79
N PRO A 255 3.11 13.45 14.93
CA PRO A 255 3.63 12.61 13.85
C PRO A 255 4.65 13.28 12.91
N VAL A 256 4.60 14.61 12.78
CA VAL A 256 5.59 15.43 12.06
C VAL A 256 7.01 15.20 12.58
N ALA A 257 7.19 14.71 13.82
CA ALA A 257 8.47 14.30 14.36
C ALA A 257 9.14 13.21 13.50
N CYS A 258 8.36 12.35 12.84
CA CYS A 258 8.91 11.34 11.93
C CYS A 258 9.56 11.98 10.69
N LEU A 259 8.90 12.96 10.09
CA LEU A 259 9.44 13.72 8.96
C LEU A 259 10.73 14.45 9.35
N ARG A 260 10.74 15.08 10.54
CA ARG A 260 11.94 15.73 11.08
C ARG A 260 13.07 14.74 11.35
N ALA A 261 12.74 13.56 11.88
CA ALA A 261 13.72 12.52 12.16
C ALA A 261 14.32 11.95 10.87
N ALA A 262 13.58 11.90 9.77
CA ALA A 262 14.09 11.49 8.46
C ALA A 262 15.21 12.41 7.95
N GLU A 263 15.08 13.71 8.17
CA GLU A 263 16.09 14.72 7.81
C GLU A 263 17.23 14.84 8.83
N ALA A 264 17.09 14.23 10.02
CA ALA A 264 18.08 14.37 11.08
C ALA A 264 19.36 13.55 10.81
N ASP A 265 20.49 14.13 11.22
CA ASP A 265 21.77 13.41 11.34
C ASP A 265 21.75 12.43 12.52
N GLY A 266 22.49 11.34 12.41
CA GLY A 266 22.63 10.36 13.49
C GLY A 266 21.37 9.55 13.82
N LYS A 267 20.33 9.61 12.98
CA LYS A 267 19.14 8.77 13.07
C LYS A 267 19.49 7.29 13.12
N GLN A 268 18.76 6.55 13.94
CA GLN A 268 18.91 5.11 14.09
C GLN A 268 17.75 4.38 13.41
N PHE A 269 18.01 3.17 12.95
CA PHE A 269 17.02 2.35 12.25
C PHE A 269 16.91 0.98 12.89
N TRP A 270 15.75 0.35 12.72
CA TRP A 270 15.62 -1.09 12.91
C TRP A 270 16.45 -1.85 11.87
N GLU A 271 16.93 -3.04 12.23
CA GLU A 271 17.72 -3.89 11.32
C GLU A 271 16.85 -4.63 10.28
N PHE A 272 15.56 -4.78 10.57
CA PHE A 272 14.56 -5.34 9.67
C PHE A 272 13.87 -4.25 8.86
N GLY A 273 13.37 -4.61 7.68
CA GLY A 273 12.56 -3.73 6.84
C GLY A 273 11.07 -3.81 7.16
N ARG A 274 10.30 -2.85 6.66
CA ARG A 274 8.83 -2.96 6.57
C ARG A 274 8.46 -4.26 5.84
N GLY A 275 7.33 -4.86 6.22
CA GLY A 275 6.87 -6.07 5.53
C GLY A 275 7.70 -7.33 5.78
N SER A 276 8.72 -7.29 6.64
CA SER A 276 9.70 -8.38 6.82
C SER A 276 9.17 -9.71 7.37
N CYS A 277 7.92 -9.76 7.82
CA CYS A 277 7.32 -10.99 8.35
C CYS A 277 5.82 -11.04 8.02
N TRP A 278 5.45 -11.78 6.96
CA TRP A 278 4.07 -11.88 6.48
C TRP A 278 3.08 -12.45 7.51
N ALA A 279 3.56 -13.23 8.47
CA ALA A 279 2.73 -13.88 9.48
C ALA A 279 2.48 -13.00 10.71
N ASP A 280 3.27 -11.94 10.93
CA ASP A 280 3.14 -11.05 12.09
C ASP A 280 2.18 -9.90 11.79
N GLY A 281 1.12 -9.80 12.59
CA GLY A 281 0.07 -8.81 12.40
C GLY A 281 0.42 -7.40 12.84
N ARG A 282 1.52 -7.17 13.56
CA ARG A 282 1.84 -5.84 14.09
C ARG A 282 2.13 -4.85 12.95
N PRO A 283 1.85 -3.55 13.16
CA PRO A 283 1.90 -2.57 12.07
C PRO A 283 3.26 -2.45 11.36
N VAL A 284 4.38 -2.66 12.06
CA VAL A 284 5.71 -2.60 11.41
C VAL A 284 5.93 -3.72 10.39
N TYR A 285 5.26 -4.87 10.56
CA TYR A 285 5.37 -6.03 9.67
C TYR A 285 4.24 -6.02 8.63
N THR A 286 2.99 -6.21 9.04
CA THR A 286 1.86 -6.32 8.09
C THR A 286 0.78 -5.28 8.27
N GLY A 287 1.14 -4.08 8.73
CA GLY A 287 0.21 -2.95 8.77
C GLY A 287 0.77 -1.65 8.20
N PHE A 288 -0.13 -0.67 8.12
CA PHE A 288 0.18 0.73 7.88
C PHE A 288 -0.86 1.61 8.57
N GLN A 289 -0.55 2.89 8.69
CA GLN A 289 -1.43 3.91 9.26
C GLN A 289 -1.65 5.03 8.25
N THR A 290 -2.83 5.63 8.31
CA THR A 290 -3.25 6.76 7.48
C THR A 290 -2.97 8.10 8.16
N VAL A 291 -1.75 8.26 8.65
CA VAL A 291 -1.31 9.45 9.42
C VAL A 291 -0.43 10.35 8.56
N LEU A 292 0.60 9.78 7.94
CA LEU A 292 1.44 10.46 6.96
C LEU A 292 1.04 10.00 5.55
N PRO A 293 1.16 10.85 4.52
CA PRO A 293 0.77 10.48 3.17
C PRO A 293 1.58 9.28 2.65
N PRO A 294 1.10 8.59 1.60
CA PRO A 294 1.84 7.50 0.98
C PRO A 294 3.28 7.87 0.64
N ASN A 295 4.19 6.90 0.69
CA ASN A 295 5.64 7.05 0.48
C ASN A 295 6.35 7.94 1.51
N SER A 296 5.69 8.32 2.61
CA SER A 296 6.35 9.01 3.73
C SER A 296 7.25 8.08 4.55
N PRO A 297 8.27 8.63 5.24
CA PRO A 297 9.08 7.90 6.21
C PRO A 297 8.24 7.15 7.25
N SER A 298 8.79 6.03 7.73
CA SER A 298 8.19 5.23 8.81
C SER A 298 9.04 5.32 10.06
N CYS A 299 8.40 5.45 11.22
CA CYS A 299 9.08 5.64 12.50
C CYS A 299 8.45 4.81 13.63
N THR A 300 9.23 4.55 14.67
CA THR A 300 8.72 4.11 15.98
C THR A 300 9.12 5.10 17.07
N SER A 301 8.30 5.19 18.11
CA SER A 301 8.62 6.01 19.27
C SER A 301 9.69 5.34 20.14
N GLN A 302 10.00 5.95 21.30
CA GLN A 302 10.84 5.32 22.34
C GLN A 302 10.22 4.05 22.94
N HIS A 303 8.93 3.81 22.69
CA HIS A 303 8.24 2.56 23.04
C HIS A 303 8.39 1.48 21.95
N GLY A 304 9.23 1.72 20.94
CA GLY A 304 9.55 0.77 19.89
C GLY A 304 8.32 0.40 19.05
N ILE A 305 8.28 -0.86 18.62
CA ILE A 305 7.28 -1.37 17.67
C ILE A 305 5.84 -1.36 18.18
N ASP A 306 5.61 -1.12 19.47
CA ASP A 306 4.28 -0.99 20.07
C ASP A 306 3.62 0.37 19.76
N GLU A 307 4.44 1.38 19.44
CA GLU A 307 4.00 2.72 19.07
C GLU A 307 4.66 3.17 17.76
N PRO A 308 4.30 2.53 16.64
CA PRO A 308 4.78 2.90 15.31
C PRO A 308 3.92 4.02 14.70
N ILE A 309 4.49 4.76 13.75
CA ILE A 309 3.79 5.49 12.70
C ILE A 309 4.43 5.03 11.38
N VAL A 310 3.69 4.22 10.63
CA VAL A 310 4.21 3.47 9.48
C VAL A 310 3.34 3.71 8.26
N SER A 311 3.94 4.26 7.20
CA SER A 311 3.21 4.72 6.02
C SER A 311 2.95 3.60 5.01
N ALA A 312 1.95 3.75 4.15
CA ALA A 312 1.87 2.97 2.92
C ALA A 312 3.04 3.37 1.99
N SER A 313 3.52 2.46 1.14
CA SER A 313 4.54 2.79 0.15
C SER A 313 4.47 1.89 -1.09
N SER A 314 4.95 2.39 -2.21
CA SER A 314 5.14 1.58 -3.41
C SER A 314 6.28 2.11 -4.28
N LEU A 315 6.64 1.35 -5.30
CA LEU A 315 7.54 1.80 -6.37
C LEU A 315 6.77 2.36 -7.59
N HIS A 316 5.44 2.44 -7.50
CA HIS A 316 4.61 3.08 -8.52
C HIS A 316 4.90 4.59 -8.55
N ALA A 317 4.71 5.21 -9.70
CA ALA A 317 4.81 6.66 -9.81
C ALA A 317 3.72 7.33 -8.97
N ASP A 318 4.14 8.19 -8.02
CA ASP A 318 3.32 9.18 -7.33
C ASP A 318 2.15 8.62 -6.47
N GLY A 319 2.22 7.38 -5.98
CA GLY A 319 1.14 6.86 -5.12
C GLY A 319 1.22 5.39 -4.74
N VAL A 320 0.08 4.83 -4.31
CA VAL A 320 -0.11 3.44 -3.90
C VAL A 320 -1.49 2.94 -4.32
N HIS A 321 -1.63 1.63 -4.57
CA HIS A 321 -2.94 1.01 -4.62
C HIS A 321 -3.44 0.71 -3.21
N VAL A 322 -4.72 1.03 -2.98
CA VAL A 322 -5.43 0.68 -1.77
C VAL A 322 -6.61 -0.22 -2.11
N LEU A 323 -6.84 -1.20 -1.25
CA LEU A 323 -8.07 -1.99 -1.22
C LEU A 323 -9.05 -1.32 -0.27
N ILE A 324 -10.22 -0.99 -0.78
CA ILE A 324 -11.36 -0.47 -0.02
C ILE A 324 -12.16 -1.65 0.55
N ALA A 325 -12.84 -1.47 1.69
CA ALA A 325 -13.52 -2.54 2.39
C ALA A 325 -14.68 -3.18 1.60
N ASP A 326 -15.21 -2.49 0.59
CA ASP A 326 -16.18 -3.03 -0.37
C ASP A 326 -15.57 -3.98 -1.44
N GLY A 327 -14.25 -4.13 -1.45
CA GLY A 327 -13.51 -4.98 -2.40
C GLY A 327 -12.98 -4.25 -3.63
N SER A 328 -13.30 -2.96 -3.80
CA SER A 328 -12.74 -2.14 -4.88
C SER A 328 -11.28 -1.79 -4.60
N VAL A 329 -10.49 -1.64 -5.67
CA VAL A 329 -9.09 -1.21 -5.59
C VAL A 329 -8.95 0.12 -6.31
N VAL A 330 -8.38 1.09 -5.60
CA VAL A 330 -8.23 2.48 -6.03
C VAL A 330 -6.76 2.88 -5.93
N PHE A 331 -6.29 3.71 -6.85
CA PHE A 331 -4.97 4.33 -6.76
C PHE A 331 -5.06 5.65 -6.00
N ILE A 332 -4.26 5.81 -4.94
CA ILE A 332 -4.18 7.02 -4.13
C ILE A 332 -2.81 7.65 -4.30
N THR A 333 -2.80 8.95 -4.63
CA THR A 333 -1.57 9.70 -4.84
C THR A 333 -0.88 10.06 -3.52
N ASP A 334 0.43 10.23 -3.55
CA ASP A 334 1.20 10.80 -2.42
C ASP A 334 0.78 12.24 -2.06
N ASN A 335 0.24 12.98 -3.03
CA ASN A 335 -0.33 14.33 -2.87
C ASN A 335 -1.73 14.36 -2.22
N ILE A 336 -2.23 13.24 -1.72
CA ILE A 336 -3.50 13.21 -0.99
C ILE A 336 -3.46 14.16 0.22
N ASP A 337 -4.58 14.82 0.50
CA ASP A 337 -4.72 15.62 1.73
C ASP A 337 -4.54 14.73 2.97
N ALA A 338 -3.38 14.87 3.62
CA ALA A 338 -3.02 14.19 4.86
C ALA A 338 -3.12 15.11 6.10
N GLY A 339 -3.80 16.24 5.98
CA GLY A 339 -4.09 17.14 7.09
C GLY A 339 -2.86 17.67 7.83
N ASP A 340 -2.96 17.77 9.16
CA ASP A 340 -1.94 18.39 10.00
C ASP A 340 -1.20 17.36 10.87
N ALA A 341 -0.06 16.89 10.35
CA ALA A 341 0.82 15.95 11.06
C ALA A 341 1.45 16.55 12.35
N SER A 342 1.30 17.85 12.62
CA SER A 342 1.76 18.43 13.90
C SER A 342 0.79 18.17 15.05
N LYS A 343 -0.45 17.76 14.75
CA LYS A 343 -1.45 17.42 15.76
C LYS A 343 -1.34 15.96 16.18
N ALA A 344 -1.60 15.74 17.47
CA ALA A 344 -1.79 14.42 18.01
C ALA A 344 -3.04 13.77 17.38
N GLY A 345 -2.99 12.45 17.29
CA GLY A 345 -4.13 11.66 16.84
C GLY A 345 -5.31 11.77 17.81
N VAL A 346 -6.37 11.03 17.51
CA VAL A 346 -7.48 10.93 18.46
C VAL A 346 -7.16 9.93 19.55
N GLY A 347 -7.37 10.33 20.80
CA GLY A 347 -6.99 9.55 21.97
C GLY A 347 -7.51 10.15 23.26
N LEU A 348 -7.14 9.53 24.39
CA LEU A 348 -7.46 10.05 25.71
C LEU A 348 -6.23 10.71 26.33
N GLY A 349 -6.45 11.80 27.06
CA GLY A 349 -5.40 12.50 27.79
C GLY A 349 -5.03 13.85 27.18
N PRO A 350 -4.18 14.62 27.87
CA PRO A 350 -3.78 15.95 27.42
C PRO A 350 -3.00 15.87 26.10
N GLY A 351 -3.30 16.80 25.19
CA GLY A 351 -2.64 16.90 23.88
C GLY A 351 -3.34 16.15 22.76
N TYR A 352 -4.10 15.09 23.05
CA TYR A 352 -4.84 14.32 22.04
C TYR A 352 -6.11 15.01 21.58
N THR A 353 -6.45 14.81 20.31
CA THR A 353 -7.77 15.16 19.79
C THR A 353 -8.82 14.27 20.47
N SER A 354 -9.95 14.84 20.89
CA SER A 354 -10.94 14.10 21.68
C SER A 354 -11.60 12.96 20.90
N PRO A 355 -11.97 11.83 21.54
CA PRO A 355 -12.66 10.73 20.88
C PRO A 355 -13.98 11.15 20.23
N GLY A 356 -14.24 10.64 19.03
CA GLY A 356 -15.42 10.98 18.22
C GLY A 356 -15.24 12.21 17.34
N MET A 357 -14.09 12.89 17.40
CA MET A 357 -13.75 13.95 16.47
C MET A 357 -13.24 13.39 15.14
N PRO A 358 -13.43 14.14 14.03
CA PRO A 358 -12.81 13.84 12.74
C PRO A 358 -11.30 13.62 12.84
N SER A 359 -10.76 12.86 11.90
CA SER A 359 -9.32 12.69 11.72
C SER A 359 -8.62 14.06 11.57
N PRO A 360 -7.51 14.31 12.31
CA PRO A 360 -6.69 15.49 12.08
C PRO A 360 -5.83 15.36 10.80
N TYR A 361 -5.81 14.19 10.17
CA TYR A 361 -4.94 13.84 9.04
C TYR A 361 -5.69 13.88 7.69
N GLY A 362 -6.64 14.80 7.56
CA GLY A 362 -7.33 15.11 6.31
C GLY A 362 -8.09 13.93 5.71
N LEU A 363 -8.32 13.99 4.41
CA LEU A 363 -8.96 12.91 3.65
C LEU A 363 -8.27 11.57 3.84
N TRP A 364 -6.93 11.53 3.86
CA TRP A 364 -6.17 10.30 4.02
C TRP A 364 -6.51 9.61 5.33
N GLY A 365 -6.50 10.35 6.44
CA GLY A 365 -6.86 9.81 7.74
C GLY A 365 -8.34 9.43 7.84
N ALA A 366 -9.25 10.22 7.27
CA ALA A 366 -10.68 9.90 7.22
C ALA A 366 -10.94 8.55 6.52
N LEU A 367 -10.28 8.31 5.38
CA LEU A 367 -10.35 7.03 4.65
C LEU A 367 -9.80 5.84 5.44
N GLY A 368 -8.89 6.07 6.39
CA GLY A 368 -8.39 5.02 7.27
C GLY A 368 -9.31 4.70 8.45
N THR A 369 -10.26 5.57 8.78
CA THR A 369 -11.17 5.34 9.90
C THR A 369 -12.38 4.50 9.49
N ARG A 370 -12.81 3.60 10.39
CA ARG A 370 -14.01 2.78 10.18
C ARG A 370 -15.29 3.41 10.72
N ALA A 371 -15.19 4.28 11.71
CA ALA A 371 -16.33 4.76 12.48
C ALA A 371 -16.13 6.17 13.08
N SER A 372 -15.67 7.13 12.28
CA SER A 372 -15.56 8.55 12.67
C SER A 372 -16.75 9.41 12.20
N ALA A 373 -17.68 8.83 11.43
CA ALA A 373 -18.83 9.47 10.78
C ALA A 373 -18.47 10.66 9.87
N GLU A 374 -17.29 10.63 9.28
CA GLU A 374 -16.81 11.68 8.38
C GLU A 374 -17.48 11.52 7.00
N ARG A 375 -18.03 12.61 6.45
CA ARG A 375 -18.60 12.60 5.09
C ARG A 375 -17.47 12.75 4.08
N ILE A 376 -17.22 11.69 3.32
CA ILE A 376 -16.22 11.68 2.27
C ILE A 376 -16.92 11.92 0.93
N ASP A 377 -16.92 13.18 0.48
CA ASP A 377 -17.48 13.58 -0.82
C ASP A 377 -16.45 13.38 -1.95
N VAL A 378 -15.84 12.20 -2.01
CA VAL A 378 -14.89 11.84 -3.07
C VAL A 378 -15.48 10.69 -3.88
N GLN A 379 -15.91 10.99 -5.11
CA GLN A 379 -16.20 9.93 -6.09
C GLN A 379 -14.88 9.31 -6.52
N PHE A 380 -14.53 8.18 -5.92
CA PHE A 380 -13.53 7.30 -6.52
C PHE A 380 -14.04 6.89 -7.90
N PRO A 381 -13.20 6.93 -8.96
CA PRO A 381 -13.61 6.46 -10.26
C PRO A 381 -14.04 4.99 -10.13
N GLN A 382 -15.35 4.75 -10.17
CA GLN A 382 -15.85 3.38 -10.23
C GLN A 382 -15.24 2.72 -11.45
N ALA A 383 -14.86 1.45 -11.33
CA ALA A 383 -14.40 0.64 -12.44
C ALA A 383 -15.50 0.60 -13.49
N THR A 384 -15.47 1.55 -14.43
CA THR A 384 -16.45 1.58 -15.52
C THR A 384 -16.21 0.35 -16.35
N SER A 385 -17.23 -0.49 -16.45
CA SER A 385 -17.30 -1.53 -17.47
C SER A 385 -16.89 -0.90 -18.80
N ARG A 386 -15.91 -1.50 -19.49
CA ARG A 386 -15.41 -1.03 -20.80
C ARG A 386 -16.55 -0.42 -21.61
N PRO A 387 -16.45 0.86 -22.05
CA PRO A 387 -17.54 1.46 -22.79
C PRO A 387 -17.73 0.69 -24.08
N ARG A 388 -18.91 0.10 -24.22
CA ARG A 388 -19.38 -0.46 -25.49
C ARG A 388 -19.51 0.73 -26.44
N SER A 389 -18.72 0.72 -27.51
CA SER A 389 -18.71 1.81 -28.48
C SER A 389 -20.09 1.93 -29.15
N SER A 390 -20.78 3.04 -28.89
CA SER A 390 -21.90 3.46 -29.72
C SER A 390 -21.99 4.98 -29.79
N ASN A 391 -21.36 5.52 -30.84
CA ASN A 391 -21.71 6.71 -31.63
C ASN A 391 -21.91 8.10 -30.97
N ARG A 392 -21.01 9.00 -31.43
CA ARG A 392 -21.23 10.33 -32.04
C ARG A 392 -21.92 11.44 -31.21
N GLY A 393 -21.14 12.49 -30.91
CA GLY A 393 -21.57 13.86 -31.22
C GLY A 393 -21.53 14.95 -30.14
N SER A 394 -20.95 14.75 -28.96
CA SER A 394 -20.72 15.86 -28.02
C SER A 394 -19.28 16.35 -28.11
N MET A 395 -19.06 17.65 -28.34
CA MET A 395 -17.75 18.27 -28.15
C MET A 395 -17.33 18.06 -26.69
N ASN A 396 -16.21 17.38 -26.46
CA ASN A 396 -15.62 17.22 -25.12
C ASN A 396 -14.94 18.54 -24.73
N THR A 397 -15.72 19.50 -24.23
CA THR A 397 -15.18 20.77 -23.71
C THR A 397 -14.73 20.60 -22.25
N SER A 398 -13.57 21.16 -21.91
CA SER A 398 -13.01 21.19 -20.56
C SER A 398 -12.86 22.63 -20.08
N VAL A 399 -12.85 22.87 -18.76
CA VAL A 399 -12.56 24.19 -18.18
C VAL A 399 -11.06 24.38 -18.02
N TRP A 400 -10.54 25.50 -18.51
CA TRP A 400 -9.12 25.89 -18.48
C TRP A 400 -8.95 27.16 -17.66
N THR A 401 -8.05 27.16 -16.69
CA THR A 401 -7.89 28.25 -15.72
C THR A 401 -6.54 28.94 -15.89
N ASP A 402 -6.56 30.25 -16.09
CA ASP A 402 -5.38 31.11 -16.07
C ASP A 402 -4.97 31.40 -14.62
N LYS A 403 -3.75 31.03 -14.24
CA LYS A 403 -3.24 31.16 -12.86
C LYS A 403 -2.88 32.59 -12.47
N THR A 404 -2.73 33.49 -13.44
CA THR A 404 -2.33 34.88 -13.19
C THR A 404 -3.55 35.77 -12.99
N SER A 405 -4.63 35.52 -13.73
CA SER A 405 -5.88 36.30 -13.68
C SER A 405 -7.03 35.59 -12.96
N GLY A 406 -6.95 34.27 -12.76
CA GLY A 406 -8.06 33.45 -12.27
C GLY A 406 -9.19 33.24 -13.29
N ALA A 407 -9.03 33.74 -14.52
CA ALA A 407 -10.03 33.63 -15.57
C ALA A 407 -10.19 32.17 -16.03
N GLN A 408 -11.43 31.74 -16.24
CA GLN A 408 -11.77 30.40 -16.70
C GLN A 408 -12.33 30.43 -18.13
N LEU A 409 -11.88 29.50 -18.96
CA LEU A 409 -12.33 29.31 -20.33
C LEU A 409 -12.83 27.89 -20.52
N THR A 410 -14.08 27.72 -20.97
CA THR A 410 -14.62 26.39 -21.31
C THR A 410 -14.42 26.12 -22.80
N ALA A 411 -13.52 25.20 -23.14
CA ALA A 411 -13.13 24.96 -24.52
C ALA A 411 -12.63 23.54 -24.77
N GLU A 412 -12.75 23.08 -26.01
CA GLU A 412 -12.18 21.83 -26.48
C GLU A 412 -10.68 21.99 -26.74
N PHE A 413 -9.89 21.03 -26.27
CA PHE A 413 -8.46 20.97 -26.58
C PHE A 413 -8.22 20.62 -28.05
N ILE A 414 -7.44 21.45 -28.76
CA ILE A 414 -7.02 21.16 -30.14
C ILE A 414 -5.64 20.49 -30.14
N GLU A 415 -4.60 21.24 -29.78
CA GLU A 415 -3.19 20.84 -29.87
C GLU A 415 -2.29 21.72 -29.00
N ILE A 416 -1.08 21.24 -28.70
CA ILE A 416 0.03 22.08 -28.21
C ILE A 416 0.89 22.53 -29.39
N LYS A 417 0.99 23.85 -29.57
CA LYS A 417 1.80 24.51 -30.60
C LYS A 417 3.12 25.01 -30.01
N ASP A 418 4.22 24.73 -30.72
CA ASP A 418 5.58 25.20 -30.41
C ASP A 418 6.06 24.90 -28.97
N ARG A 419 5.45 23.89 -28.31
CA ARG A 419 5.67 23.52 -26.90
C ARG A 419 5.45 24.65 -25.89
N LYS A 420 4.86 25.77 -26.30
CA LYS A 420 4.71 26.97 -25.47
C LYS A 420 3.28 27.48 -25.39
N THR A 421 2.42 27.06 -26.31
CA THR A 421 1.07 27.60 -26.46
C THR A 421 0.08 26.46 -26.68
N ILE A 422 -1.08 26.53 -26.02
CA ILE A 422 -2.19 25.62 -26.24
C ILE A 422 -3.24 26.28 -27.13
N ARG A 423 -3.81 25.53 -28.08
CA ARG A 423 -4.93 25.98 -28.90
C ARG A 423 -6.21 25.34 -28.38
N LEU A 424 -7.15 26.19 -27.99
CA LEU A 424 -8.43 25.82 -27.40
C LEU A 424 -9.57 26.31 -28.29
N LYS A 425 -10.53 25.46 -28.62
CA LYS A 425 -11.71 25.82 -29.41
C LYS A 425 -12.91 26.03 -28.50
N HIS A 426 -13.41 27.25 -28.41
CA HIS A 426 -14.63 27.55 -27.69
C HIS A 426 -15.85 27.00 -28.44
N ALA A 427 -16.97 26.78 -27.74
CA ALA A 427 -18.21 26.26 -28.33
C ALA A 427 -18.76 27.15 -29.46
N SER A 428 -18.44 28.45 -29.45
CA SER A 428 -18.75 29.40 -30.54
C SER A 428 -17.93 29.19 -31.81
N GLY A 429 -16.96 28.27 -31.82
CA GLY A 429 -16.04 28.01 -32.93
C GLY A 429 -14.76 28.86 -32.91
N THR A 430 -14.66 29.82 -31.98
CA THR A 430 -13.48 30.69 -31.80
C THR A 430 -12.30 29.90 -31.25
N ILE A 431 -11.11 30.10 -31.82
CA ILE A 431 -9.87 29.48 -31.32
C ILE A 431 -9.12 30.49 -30.46
N HIS A 432 -8.81 30.10 -29.22
CA HIS A 432 -7.98 30.85 -28.28
C HIS A 432 -6.60 30.20 -28.21
N GLU A 433 -5.56 31.01 -28.35
CA GLU A 433 -4.17 30.61 -28.12
C GLU A 433 -3.77 31.10 -26.73
N VAL A 434 -3.55 30.17 -25.80
CA VAL A 434 -3.19 30.49 -24.41
C VAL A 434 -1.75 30.03 -24.16
N PRO A 435 -0.86 30.88 -23.62
CA PRO A 435 0.48 30.43 -23.27
C PRO A 435 0.41 29.36 -22.18
N LEU A 436 1.10 28.24 -22.38
CA LEU A 436 1.04 27.08 -21.48
C LEU A 436 1.44 27.47 -20.04
N HIS A 437 2.41 28.38 -19.90
CA HIS A 437 2.92 28.83 -18.62
C HIS A 437 1.93 29.71 -17.84
N THR A 438 0.85 30.21 -18.44
CA THR A 438 -0.17 31.00 -17.72
C THR A 438 -1.31 30.13 -17.20
N LEU A 439 -1.36 28.84 -17.54
CA LEU A 439 -2.34 27.91 -17.00
C LEU A 439 -1.93 27.36 -15.62
N ILE A 440 -2.91 26.94 -14.84
CA ILE A 440 -2.66 26.18 -13.60
C ILE A 440 -1.97 24.85 -13.93
N PRO A 441 -1.10 24.31 -13.03
CA PRO A 441 -0.34 23.11 -13.30
C PRO A 441 -1.18 21.92 -13.79
N SER A 442 -2.34 21.65 -13.17
CA SER A 442 -3.24 20.55 -13.55
C SER A 442 -3.72 20.64 -15.00
N ASP A 443 -4.02 21.84 -15.49
CA ASP A 443 -4.43 22.07 -16.88
C ASP A 443 -3.26 21.91 -17.86
N ILE A 444 -2.04 22.26 -17.45
CA ILE A 444 -0.82 22.00 -18.24
C ILE A 444 -0.61 20.50 -18.43
N TYR A 445 -0.73 19.71 -17.36
CA TYR A 445 -0.60 18.25 -17.42
C TYR A 445 -1.67 17.63 -18.32
N ARG A 446 -2.93 18.04 -18.15
CA ARG A 446 -4.05 17.59 -18.99
C ARG A 446 -3.82 17.92 -20.46
N ALA A 447 -3.32 19.11 -20.79
CA ALA A 447 -2.99 19.49 -22.16
C ALA A 447 -1.93 18.56 -22.78
N VAL A 448 -0.87 18.24 -22.02
CA VAL A 448 0.21 17.37 -22.49
C VAL A 448 -0.30 15.94 -22.69
N GLU A 449 -1.08 15.43 -21.75
CA GLU A 449 -1.70 14.10 -21.87
C GLU A 449 -2.61 14.01 -23.11
N MET A 450 -3.48 15.00 -23.32
CA MET A 450 -4.38 15.04 -24.49
C MET A 450 -3.62 15.17 -25.82
N ASP A 451 -2.52 15.93 -25.87
CA ASP A 451 -1.66 16.05 -27.06
C ASP A 451 -0.95 14.73 -27.40
N VAL A 452 -0.49 14.01 -26.37
CA VAL A 452 0.14 12.68 -26.52
C VAL A 452 -0.88 11.66 -27.01
N MET A 453 -2.11 11.69 -26.50
CA MET A 453 -3.18 10.76 -26.90
C MET A 453 -3.67 11.01 -28.33
N LYS A 454 -3.61 12.25 -28.85
CA LYS A 454 -3.98 12.56 -30.26
C LYS A 454 -2.90 12.19 -31.28
N LYS A 455 -1.63 12.08 -30.86
CA LYS A 455 -0.48 11.80 -31.75
C LYS A 455 -0.13 10.32 -31.84
N ASN A 456 -0.77 9.47 -31.04
CA ASN A 456 -0.73 8.00 -31.14
C ASN A 456 -2.03 7.49 -31.75
#